data_AF-A0A939WLD2-F1
#
_entry.id   AF-A0A939WLD2-F1
#
_cell.length_a   1.000
_cell.length_b   1.000
_cell.length_c   1.000
_cell.angle_alpha   90.00
_cell.angle_beta   90.00
_cell.angle_gamma   90.00
#
_symmetry.space_group_name_H-M   'P 1'
#
loop_
_entity.id
_entity.type
_entity.pdbx_description
1 polymer ?
#
loop_
_entity_poly.entity_id
_entity_poly.type
_entity_poly.pdbx_seq_one_letter_code
_entity_poly.pdbx_strand_id
1 'polypeptide(L)'
;MADKIVLAGNIIVDNVKTITAWPEKGMLVPIMALKRSPGGAVPNSGIDLKKLDPSVDVSAVGKVGADDAGDFVTAFMRERGLDVSGVQRVEGVPTSFTDVMTLAETGERTFFNMHGADSRLVPEDINPATLGCDLFHLGYLLLLDGLD
;
A
#
# COMPACT_ATOMS: atom_id res chain seq x y z
N MET A 1 -6.23 17.59 22.29
CA MET A 1 -5.55 16.35 21.84
C MET A 1 -5.87 16.23 20.37
N ALA A 2 -4.88 15.96 19.53
CA ALA A 2 -5.19 15.57 18.15
C ALA A 2 -5.76 14.16 18.19
N ASP A 3 -6.84 13.90 17.44
CA ASP A 3 -7.42 12.57 17.35
C ASP A 3 -6.36 11.60 16.78
N LYS A 4 -6.23 10.42 17.38
CA LYS A 4 -5.32 9.37 16.91
C LYS A 4 -6.07 8.37 16.05
N ILE A 5 -5.66 8.28 14.79
CA ILE A 5 -6.20 7.36 13.80
C ILE A 5 -5.17 6.28 13.50
N VAL A 6 -5.55 5.01 13.64
CA VAL A 6 -4.73 3.87 13.23
C VAL A 6 -5.32 3.26 11.97
N LEU A 7 -4.48 3.16 10.95
CA LEU A 7 -4.79 2.50 9.69
C LEU A 7 -4.03 1.18 9.62
N ALA A 8 -4.76 0.08 9.56
CA ALA A 8 -4.21 -1.25 9.36
C ALA A 8 -4.62 -1.82 8.00
N GLY A 9 -3.76 -2.66 7.43
CA GLY A 9 -4.07 -3.41 6.22
C GLY A 9 -2.95 -3.37 5.20
N ASN A 10 -3.32 -3.36 3.93
CA ASN A 10 -2.37 -3.50 2.83
C ASN A 10 -1.48 -2.26 2.60
N ILE A 11 -0.21 -2.52 2.33
CA ILE A 11 0.80 -1.53 1.98
C ILE A 11 1.45 -1.99 0.66
N ILE A 12 1.07 -1.31 -0.42
CA ILE A 12 1.37 -1.78 -1.78
C ILE A 12 2.28 -0.76 -2.47
N VAL A 13 3.12 -1.25 -3.39
CA VAL A 13 3.77 -0.41 -4.40
C VAL A 13 3.07 -0.57 -5.75
N ASP A 14 2.52 0.52 -6.28
CA ASP A 14 1.92 0.54 -7.60
C ASP A 14 2.97 0.89 -8.66
N ASN A 15 3.18 -0.03 -9.59
CA ASN A 15 4.01 0.13 -10.78
C ASN A 15 3.10 0.50 -11.95
N VAL A 16 2.86 1.80 -12.12
CA VAL A 16 1.98 2.33 -13.17
C VAL A 16 2.71 2.38 -14.49
N LYS A 17 2.25 1.59 -15.46
CA LYS A 17 2.80 1.47 -16.80
C LYS A 17 1.78 2.02 -17.79
N THR A 18 2.13 3.09 -18.49
CA THR A 18 1.30 3.61 -19.58
C THR A 18 1.61 2.84 -20.86
N ILE A 19 0.62 2.19 -21.45
CA ILE A 19 0.75 1.33 -22.63
C ILE A 19 -0.05 1.88 -23.81
N THR A 20 0.42 1.62 -25.03
CA THR A 20 -0.27 2.06 -26.25
C THR A 20 -1.51 1.22 -26.57
N ALA A 21 -1.48 -0.07 -26.23
CA ALA A 21 -2.55 -1.02 -26.47
C ALA A 21 -2.32 -2.28 -25.63
N TRP A 22 -3.32 -3.13 -25.49
CA TRP A 22 -3.12 -4.51 -25.02
C TRP A 22 -2.49 -5.35 -26.12
N PRO A 23 -1.37 -6.07 -25.85
CA PRO A 23 -0.83 -7.00 -26.81
C PRO A 23 -1.75 -8.21 -26.96
N GLU A 24 -1.82 -8.77 -28.16
CA GLU A 24 -2.26 -10.16 -28.31
C GLU A 24 -1.30 -11.11 -27.59
N LYS A 25 -1.78 -12.31 -27.23
CA LYS A 25 -0.95 -13.31 -26.55
C LYS A 25 0.29 -13.64 -27.39
N GLY A 26 1.48 -13.46 -26.81
CA GLY A 26 2.76 -13.70 -27.46
C GLY A 26 3.34 -12.49 -28.20
N MET A 27 2.62 -11.36 -28.25
CA MET A 27 3.08 -10.13 -28.87
C MET A 27 3.63 -9.14 -27.84
N LEU A 28 4.41 -8.17 -28.33
CA LEU A 28 4.97 -7.08 -27.51
C LEU A 28 4.34 -5.75 -27.89
N VAL A 29 4.21 -4.87 -26.90
CA VAL A 29 3.82 -3.46 -27.06
C VAL A 29 4.75 -2.58 -26.22
N PRO A 30 5.01 -1.33 -26.63
CA PRO A 30 5.84 -0.42 -25.85
C PRO A 30 5.12 0.07 -24.59
N ILE A 31 5.88 0.14 -23.48
CA ILE A 31 5.52 0.94 -22.30
C ILE A 31 6.03 2.36 -22.55
N MET A 32 5.13 3.32 -22.60
CA MET A 32 5.44 4.73 -22.88
C MET A 32 5.97 5.47 -21.65
N ALA A 33 5.48 5.10 -20.46
CA ALA A 33 5.89 5.70 -19.20
C ALA A 33 5.81 4.68 -18.08
N LEU A 34 6.73 4.80 -17.12
CA LEU A 34 6.73 4.02 -15.88
C LEU A 34 6.75 5.00 -14.71
N LYS A 35 5.83 4.80 -13.76
CA LYS A 35 5.79 5.55 -12.51
C LYS A 35 5.61 4.59 -11.34
N ARG A 36 6.46 4.74 -10.33
CA ARG A 36 6.29 4.08 -9.03
C ARG A 36 5.51 4.99 -8.09
N SER A 37 4.54 4.44 -7.36
CA SER A 37 3.69 5.14 -6.39
C SER A 37 3.41 4.24 -5.18
N PRO A 38 3.19 4.78 -3.98
CA PRO A 38 2.50 3.99 -2.95
C PRO A 38 1.07 3.65 -3.41
N GLY A 39 0.55 2.55 -2.90
CA GLY A 39 -0.84 2.09 -3.03
C GLY A 39 -1.27 1.31 -1.79
N GLY A 40 -2.50 0.79 -1.79
CA GLY A 40 -3.11 0.15 -0.61
C GLY A 40 -3.84 1.16 0.28
N ALA A 41 -4.74 0.68 1.15
CA ALA A 41 -5.56 1.52 2.03
C ALA A 41 -4.71 2.32 2.99
N VAL A 42 -3.66 1.71 3.57
CA VAL A 42 -2.88 2.36 4.61
C VAL A 42 -2.17 3.60 4.06
N PRO A 43 -1.39 3.52 2.96
CA PRO A 43 -0.80 4.73 2.37
C PRO A 43 -1.85 5.69 1.81
N ASN A 44 -2.85 5.21 1.08
CA ASN A 44 -3.83 6.08 0.41
C ASN A 44 -4.61 6.93 1.42
N SER A 45 -5.25 6.28 2.40
CA SER A 45 -6.06 6.97 3.39
C SER A 45 -5.21 7.81 4.34
N GLY A 46 -4.06 7.30 4.77
CA GLY A 46 -3.24 7.99 5.78
C GLY A 46 -2.57 9.24 5.23
N ILE A 47 -2.09 9.19 3.99
CA ILE A 47 -1.51 10.36 3.33
C ILE A 47 -2.58 11.41 3.07
N ASP A 48 -3.78 11.00 2.67
CA ASP A 48 -4.86 11.96 2.41
C ASP A 48 -5.38 12.60 3.70
N LEU A 49 -5.47 11.84 4.80
CA LEU A 49 -5.74 12.39 6.13
C LEU A 49 -4.70 13.46 6.52
N LYS A 50 -3.41 13.16 6.35
CA LYS A 50 -2.34 14.12 6.63
C LYS A 50 -2.35 15.36 5.73
N LYS A 51 -2.84 15.25 4.50
CA LYS A 51 -3.05 16.42 3.62
C LYS A 51 -4.24 17.26 4.05
N LEU A 52 -5.34 16.62 4.47
CA LEU A 52 -6.55 17.30 4.92
C LEU A 52 -6.33 18.02 6.25
N ASP A 53 -5.66 17.36 7.19
CA ASP A 53 -5.28 17.93 8.47
C ASP A 53 -3.91 17.36 8.93
N PRO A 54 -2.82 18.14 8.80
CA PRO A 54 -1.48 17.71 9.23
C PRO A 54 -1.37 17.43 10.73
N SER A 55 -2.30 17.97 11.54
CA SER A 55 -2.27 17.87 13.00
C SER A 55 -2.79 16.54 13.53
N VAL A 56 -3.62 15.82 12.77
CA VAL A 56 -4.13 14.48 13.12
C VAL A 56 -2.97 13.51 13.27
N ASP A 57 -2.96 12.72 14.34
CA ASP A 57 -1.97 11.67 14.54
C ASP A 57 -2.41 10.42 13.76
N VAL A 58 -1.60 9.99 12.79
CA VAL A 58 -1.93 8.89 11.88
C VAL A 58 -0.84 7.83 11.98
N SER A 59 -1.17 6.65 12.47
CA SER A 59 -0.26 5.51 12.54
C SER A 59 -0.61 4.44 11.51
N ALA A 60 0.41 3.90 10.86
CA ALA A 60 0.32 2.82 9.89
C ALA A 60 0.68 1.48 10.53
N VAL A 61 -0.16 0.48 10.32
CA VAL A 61 0.05 -0.91 10.71
C VAL A 61 -0.08 -1.79 9.47
N GLY A 62 0.90 -2.65 9.24
CA GLY A 62 0.92 -3.54 8.07
C GLY A 62 2.26 -4.21 7.91
N LYS A 63 2.42 -4.94 6.81
CA LYS A 63 3.65 -5.68 6.51
C LYS A 63 4.19 -5.30 5.15
N VAL A 64 5.52 -5.16 5.07
CA VAL A 64 6.25 -4.99 3.81
C VAL A 64 7.41 -5.98 3.76
N GLY A 65 7.90 -6.27 2.57
CA GLY A 65 9.09 -7.11 2.40
C GLY A 65 10.36 -6.41 2.89
N ALA A 66 11.39 -7.20 3.15
CA ALA A 66 12.76 -6.73 3.37
C ALA A 66 13.44 -6.39 2.03
N ASP A 67 12.86 -5.45 1.27
CA ASP A 67 13.31 -5.07 -0.07
C ASP A 67 13.18 -3.56 -0.36
N ASP A 68 13.68 -3.12 -1.52
CA ASP A 68 13.65 -1.72 -1.98
C ASP A 68 12.22 -1.17 -2.10
N ALA A 69 11.25 -2.01 -2.45
CA ALA A 69 9.85 -1.61 -2.54
C ALA A 69 9.27 -1.29 -1.14
N GLY A 70 9.62 -2.10 -0.14
CA GLY A 70 9.27 -1.87 1.26
C GLY A 70 9.95 -0.62 1.81
N ASP A 71 11.24 -0.42 1.51
CA ASP A 71 11.97 0.79 1.89
C ASP A 71 11.33 2.05 1.33
N PHE A 72 10.99 2.00 0.05
CA PHE A 72 10.33 3.08 -0.65
C PHE A 72 9.00 3.47 -0.03
N VAL A 73 8.07 2.52 0.14
CA VAL A 73 6.72 2.83 0.61
C VAL A 73 6.72 3.27 2.07
N THR A 74 7.55 2.65 2.92
CA THR A 74 7.72 3.07 4.32
C THR A 74 8.31 4.47 4.42
N ALA A 75 9.35 4.79 3.64
CA ALA A 75 9.92 6.14 3.60
C ALA A 75 8.90 7.16 3.10
N PHE A 76 8.16 6.84 2.03
CA PHE A 76 7.17 7.73 1.43
C PHE A 76 6.04 8.11 2.41
N MET A 77 5.57 7.15 3.21
CA MET A 77 4.60 7.38 4.29
C MET A 77 5.19 8.24 5.41
N ARG A 78 6.39 7.90 5.88
CA ARG A 78 7.09 8.64 6.95
C ARG A 78 7.33 10.09 6.58
N GLU A 79 7.78 10.37 5.36
CA GLU A 79 8.00 11.72 4.83
C GLU A 79 6.70 12.55 4.78
N ARG A 80 5.54 11.90 4.76
CA ARG A 80 4.21 12.53 4.79
C ARG A 80 3.61 12.62 6.19
N GLY A 81 4.41 12.27 7.21
CA GLY A 81 4.08 12.46 8.62
C GLY A 81 3.29 11.31 9.24
N LEU A 82 3.16 10.16 8.57
CA LEU A 82 2.59 8.97 9.20
C LEU A 82 3.61 8.36 10.16
N ASP A 83 3.15 7.93 11.34
CA ASP A 83 3.94 7.04 12.18
C ASP A 83 3.94 5.63 11.56
N VAL A 84 5.13 5.13 11.22
CA VAL A 84 5.33 3.82 10.59
C VAL A 84 5.94 2.81 11.55
N SER A 85 5.93 3.09 12.86
CA SER A 85 6.44 2.17 13.89
C SER A 85 5.71 0.83 13.93
N GLY A 86 4.45 0.80 13.48
CA GLY A 86 3.63 -0.41 13.33
C GLY A 86 3.82 -1.17 12.00
N VAL A 87 4.71 -0.71 11.11
CA VAL A 87 4.99 -1.40 9.84
C VAL A 87 6.11 -2.42 10.05
N GLN A 88 5.78 -3.70 9.92
CA GLN A 88 6.72 -4.80 10.11
C GLN A 88 7.37 -5.24 8.80
N ARG A 89 8.59 -5.77 8.90
CA ARG A 89 9.35 -6.34 7.79
C ARG A 89 9.22 -7.85 7.76
N VAL A 90 9.00 -8.39 6.56
CA VAL A 90 8.89 -9.84 6.32
C VAL A 90 10.06 -10.29 5.45
N GLU A 91 10.89 -11.17 6.00
CA GLU A 91 12.01 -11.78 5.27
C GLU A 91 11.52 -12.83 4.26
N GLY A 92 12.18 -12.92 3.11
CA GLY A 92 11.93 -13.95 2.10
C GLY A 92 10.60 -13.82 1.34
N VAL A 93 9.85 -12.73 1.52
CA VAL A 93 8.62 -12.42 0.79
C VAL A 93 8.72 -11.00 0.23
N PRO A 94 8.39 -10.76 -1.05
CA PRO A 94 8.44 -9.42 -1.62
C PRO A 94 7.37 -8.51 -1.01
N THR A 95 7.63 -7.22 -0.96
CA THR A 95 6.59 -6.20 -0.72
C THR A 95 5.50 -6.36 -1.78
N SER A 96 4.26 -6.24 -1.32
CA SER A 96 3.08 -6.34 -2.18
C SER A 96 3.11 -5.25 -3.25
N PHE A 97 2.72 -5.60 -4.48
CA PHE A 97 2.74 -4.66 -5.59
C PHE A 97 1.57 -4.86 -6.52
N THR A 98 1.21 -3.80 -7.23
CA THR A 98 0.27 -3.87 -8.35
C THR A 98 0.94 -3.34 -9.60
N ASP A 99 0.99 -4.17 -10.63
CA ASP A 99 1.27 -3.69 -11.98
C ASP A 99 -0.02 -3.10 -12.54
N VAL A 100 -0.01 -1.78 -12.77
CA VAL A 100 -1.17 -1.03 -13.27
C VAL A 100 -0.94 -0.72 -14.73
N MET A 101 -1.63 -1.43 -15.61
CA MET A 101 -1.59 -1.18 -17.05
C MET A 101 -2.60 -0.09 -17.38
N THR A 102 -2.11 1.08 -17.80
CA THR A 102 -2.93 2.26 -18.14
C THR A 102 -2.91 2.49 -19.64
N LEU A 103 -4.06 2.40 -20.32
CA LEU A 103 -4.16 2.70 -21.75
C LEU A 103 -3.98 4.20 -21.98
N ALA A 104 -3.04 4.58 -22.85
CA ALA A 104 -2.72 5.99 -23.13
C ALA A 104 -3.90 6.77 -23.74
N GLU A 105 -4.70 6.10 -24.58
CA GLU A 105 -5.83 6.72 -25.29
C GLU A 105 -7.01 7.03 -24.36
N THR A 106 -7.33 6.13 -23.44
CA THR A 106 -8.56 6.18 -22.64
C THR A 106 -8.32 6.50 -21.17
N GLY A 107 -7.10 6.27 -20.67
CA GLY A 107 -6.77 6.30 -19.25
C GLY A 107 -7.31 5.09 -18.46
N GLU A 108 -7.93 4.11 -19.12
CA GLU A 108 -8.42 2.88 -18.49
C GLU A 108 -7.28 2.14 -17.80
N ARG A 109 -7.55 1.63 -16.59
CA ARG A 109 -6.57 0.94 -15.75
C ARG A 109 -6.99 -0.50 -15.51
N THR A 110 -6.06 -1.42 -15.71
CA THR A 110 -6.18 -2.83 -15.33
C THR A 110 -5.08 -3.20 -14.35
N PHE A 111 -5.43 -3.98 -13.34
CA PHE A 111 -4.60 -4.20 -12.15
C PHE A 111 -4.19 -5.67 -12.06
N PHE A 112 -2.89 -5.91 -12.01
CA PHE A 112 -2.29 -7.23 -11.77
C PHE A 112 -1.60 -7.16 -10.41
N ASN A 113 -2.21 -7.77 -9.40
CA ASN A 113 -1.76 -7.63 -8.03
C ASN A 113 -0.99 -8.88 -7.57
N MET A 114 0.05 -8.63 -6.77
CA MET A 114 0.79 -9.61 -5.99
C MET A 114 0.56 -9.31 -4.51
N HIS A 115 -0.03 -10.26 -3.79
CA HIS A 115 -0.36 -10.10 -2.37
C HIS A 115 0.86 -10.00 -1.45
N GLY A 116 2.04 -10.51 -1.87
CA GLY A 116 3.33 -10.27 -1.20
C GLY A 116 3.31 -10.37 0.33
N ALA A 117 3.99 -9.44 1.00
CA ALA A 117 4.06 -9.36 2.46
C ALA A 117 2.69 -9.08 3.13
N ASP A 118 1.74 -8.45 2.44
CA ASP A 118 0.37 -8.23 2.96
C ASP A 118 -0.32 -9.56 3.29
N SER A 119 -0.08 -10.63 2.52
CA SER A 119 -0.59 -12.00 2.81
C SER A 119 -0.13 -12.56 4.17
N ARG A 120 0.88 -11.95 4.80
CA ARG A 120 1.44 -12.39 6.08
C ARG A 120 0.92 -11.58 7.27
N LEU A 121 0.06 -10.59 7.03
CA LEU A 121 -0.59 -9.84 8.09
C LEU A 121 -1.66 -10.75 8.72
N VAL A 122 -1.55 -10.98 10.02
CA VAL A 122 -2.43 -11.84 10.80
C VAL A 122 -3.01 -11.06 11.99
N PRO A 123 -4.09 -11.53 12.64
CA PRO A 123 -4.73 -10.78 13.70
C PRO A 123 -3.79 -10.46 14.86
N GLU A 124 -2.82 -11.34 15.14
CA GLU A 124 -1.85 -11.18 16.22
C GLU A 124 -0.89 -10.00 16.01
N ASP A 125 -0.71 -9.56 14.77
CA ASP A 125 0.10 -8.36 14.47
C ASP A 125 -0.61 -7.07 14.85
N ILE A 126 -1.93 -7.13 15.05
CA ILE A 126 -2.79 -6.01 15.41
C ILE A 126 -3.25 -6.25 16.83
N ASN A 127 -2.71 -5.51 17.80
CA ASN A 127 -3.18 -5.58 19.18
C ASN A 127 -4.04 -4.36 19.54
N PRO A 128 -5.38 -4.45 19.46
CA PRO A 128 -6.26 -3.31 19.69
C PRO A 128 -6.10 -2.68 21.07
N ALA A 129 -5.75 -3.48 22.09
CA ALA A 129 -5.57 -3.00 23.45
C ALA A 129 -4.37 -2.05 23.61
N THR A 130 -3.43 -2.05 22.66
CA THR A 130 -2.21 -1.23 22.70
C THR A 130 -2.21 -0.08 21.69
N LEU A 131 -3.18 -0.05 20.77
CA LEU A 131 -3.23 0.98 19.73
C LEU A 131 -3.52 2.37 20.30
N GLY A 132 -4.35 2.45 21.36
CA GLY A 132 -4.69 3.70 22.04
C GLY A 132 -5.26 4.76 21.09
N CYS A 133 -6.07 4.35 20.11
CA CYS A 133 -6.61 5.20 19.05
C CYS A 133 -8.09 5.54 19.26
N ASP A 134 -8.51 6.68 18.73
CA ASP A 134 -9.91 7.12 18.69
C ASP A 134 -10.66 6.50 17.52
N LEU A 135 -9.96 6.22 16.42
CA LEU A 135 -10.48 5.53 15.24
C LEU A 135 -9.50 4.48 14.73
N PHE A 136 -10.01 3.27 14.50
CA PHE A 136 -9.29 2.19 13.85
C PHE A 136 -9.95 1.86 12.50
N HIS A 137 -9.15 1.83 11.43
CA HIS A 137 -9.60 1.46 10.10
C HIS A 137 -8.78 0.29 9.57
N LEU A 138 -9.45 -0.84 9.31
CA LEU A 138 -8.88 -1.99 8.62
C LEU A 138 -9.30 -1.96 7.14
N GLY A 139 -8.33 -1.70 6.26
CA GLY A 139 -8.57 -1.59 4.83
C GLY A 139 -8.27 -2.88 4.06
N TYR A 140 -9.09 -3.20 3.06
CA TYR A 140 -8.92 -4.32 2.12
C TYR A 140 -8.76 -5.71 2.76
N LEU A 141 -9.60 -6.03 3.76
CA LEU A 141 -9.60 -7.33 4.45
C LEU A 141 -9.56 -8.55 3.49
N LEU A 142 -10.30 -8.51 2.38
CA LEU A 142 -10.37 -9.61 1.41
C LEU A 142 -9.10 -9.80 0.54
N LEU A 143 -8.08 -8.94 0.72
CA LEU A 143 -6.76 -9.08 0.10
C LEU A 143 -5.68 -9.38 1.14
N LEU A 144 -6.08 -9.71 2.37
CA LEU A 144 -5.19 -10.01 3.49
C LEU A 144 -5.39 -11.48 3.88
N ASP A 145 -4.70 -12.38 3.18
CA ASP A 145 -4.92 -13.84 3.30
C ASP A 145 -4.75 -14.37 4.73
N GLY A 146 -3.91 -13.73 5.55
CA GLY A 146 -3.72 -14.10 6.95
C GLY A 146 -4.84 -13.67 7.91
N LEU A 147 -5.82 -12.90 7.43
CA LEU A 147 -6.96 -12.38 8.19
C LEU A 147 -8.32 -12.98 7.77
N ASP A 148 -8.35 -13.87 6.77
CA ASP A 148 -9.55 -14.60 6.30
C ASP A 148 -9.81 -15.87 7.15
#